data_AF-A0A2V5P9Q1-F1
#
_entry.id   AF-A0A2V5P9Q1-F1
#
_cell.length_a   1.000
_cell.length_b   1.000
_cell.length_c   1.000
_cell.angle_alpha   90.00
_cell.angle_beta   90.00
_cell.angle_gamma   90.00
#
_symmetry.space_group_name_H-M   'P 1'
#
loop_
_entity.id
_entity.type
_entity.pdbx_description
1 polymer ?
#
loop_
_entity_poly.entity_id
_entity_poly.type
_entity_poly.pdbx_seq_one_letter_code
_entity_poly.pdbx_strand_id
1 'polypeptide(L)'
;MIMTPKLNVADATVYAEELSNFLGTQSELMRGEEVIRRAHARVTAQKPDLAFQPVALTVNVLPKTTIFVLRAIGDNPQYAQAFLQACMDEFVLLKKEMKTGLSDTMVASLMEEMLRKEKELAKCDEELVAFQSTNKMVITQETGNNAAT
;
A
#
# COMPACT_ATOMS: atom_id res chain seq x y z
N MET A 1 -47.41 -1.75 -1.32
CA MET A 1 -46.65 -1.10 -2.40
C MET A 1 -45.19 -1.09 -1.98
N ILE A 2 -44.35 -1.94 -2.57
CA ILE A 2 -42.91 -1.95 -2.26
C ILE A 2 -42.27 -0.90 -3.17
N MET A 3 -41.93 0.25 -2.58
CA MET A 3 -41.14 1.28 -3.23
C MET A 3 -39.69 0.80 -3.24
N THR A 4 -39.20 0.36 -4.40
CA THR A 4 -37.77 0.16 -4.63
C THR A 4 -37.12 1.54 -4.63
N PRO A 5 -36.29 1.91 -3.65
CA PRO A 5 -35.53 3.14 -3.76
C PRO A 5 -34.60 3.00 -4.97
N LYS A 6 -34.81 3.82 -5.99
CA LYS A 6 -33.82 4.03 -7.05
C LYS A 6 -32.63 4.72 -6.38
N LEU A 7 -31.63 3.92 -6.00
CA LEU A 7 -30.30 4.42 -5.65
C LEU A 7 -29.78 5.21 -6.86
N ASN A 8 -29.78 6.53 -6.76
CA ASN A 8 -29.15 7.39 -7.73
C ASN A 8 -27.64 7.37 -7.45
N VAL A 9 -26.94 6.42 -8.08
CA VAL A 9 -25.51 6.17 -7.84
C VAL A 9 -24.69 7.21 -8.62
N ALA A 10 -24.47 8.37 -8.01
CA ALA A 10 -23.43 9.29 -8.45
C ALA A 10 -22.01 8.64 -8.40
N ASP A 11 -21.87 7.53 -7.65
CA ASP A 11 -20.61 6.77 -7.49
C ASP A 11 -20.28 5.82 -8.64
N ALA A 12 -21.22 5.50 -9.55
CA ALA A 12 -21.00 4.46 -10.55
C ALA A 12 -19.99 4.88 -11.62
N THR A 13 -19.98 6.16 -11.98
CA THR A 13 -19.01 6.75 -12.90
C THR A 13 -17.63 6.86 -12.26
N VAL A 14 -17.57 7.29 -10.99
CA VAL A 14 -16.32 7.39 -10.22
C VAL A 14 -15.68 6.00 -10.04
N TYR A 15 -16.48 5.01 -9.66
CA TYR A 15 -16.03 3.62 -9.53
C TYR A 15 -15.53 3.02 -10.86
N ALA A 16 -16.20 3.35 -11.97
CA ALA A 16 -15.78 2.89 -13.30
C ALA A 16 -14.44 3.54 -13.72
N GLU A 17 -14.25 4.83 -13.43
CA GLU A 17 -12.97 5.52 -13.67
C GLU A 17 -11.85 4.97 -12.78
N GLU A 18 -12.11 4.76 -11.49
CA GLU A 18 -11.14 4.14 -10.56
C GLU A 18 -10.75 2.73 -11.01
N LEU A 19 -11.71 1.92 -11.43
CA LEU A 19 -11.45 0.58 -11.96
C LEU A 19 -10.62 0.64 -13.25
N SER A 20 -10.95 1.54 -14.17
CA SER A 20 -10.19 1.74 -15.41
C SER A 20 -8.75 2.17 -15.13
N ASN A 21 -8.57 3.14 -14.22
CA ASN A 21 -7.26 3.61 -13.78
C ASN A 21 -6.46 2.48 -13.14
N PHE A 22 -7.08 1.71 -12.25
CA PHE A 22 -6.47 0.55 -11.61
C PHE A 22 -5.96 -0.46 -12.64
N LEU A 23 -6.81 -0.85 -13.61
CA LEU A 23 -6.46 -1.82 -14.65
C LEU A 23 -5.35 -1.27 -15.58
N GLY A 24 -5.41 0.02 -15.92
CA GLY A 24 -4.35 0.72 -16.65
C GLY A 24 -3.02 0.68 -15.92
N THR A 25 -2.99 1.04 -14.63
CA THR A 25 -1.79 0.96 -13.80
C THR A 25 -1.25 -0.46 -13.70
N GLN A 26 -2.10 -1.48 -13.54
CA GLN A 26 -1.63 -2.87 -13.50
C GLN A 26 -1.00 -3.28 -14.84
N SER A 27 -1.59 -2.86 -15.97
CA SER A 27 -1.05 -3.13 -17.30
C SER A 27 0.32 -2.47 -17.52
N GLU A 28 0.51 -1.24 -17.05
CA GLU A 28 1.81 -0.55 -17.10
C GLU A 28 2.84 -1.21 -16.20
N LEU A 29 2.47 -1.60 -14.98
CA LEU A 29 3.37 -2.32 -14.07
C LEU A 29 3.83 -3.66 -14.65
N MET A 30 2.94 -4.40 -15.32
CA MET A 30 3.29 -5.65 -16.01
C MET A 30 4.30 -5.45 -17.15
N ARG A 31 4.30 -4.28 -17.80
CA ARG A 31 5.26 -3.89 -18.85
C ARG A 31 6.44 -3.07 -18.34
N GLY A 32 6.51 -2.85 -17.04
CA GLY A 32 7.55 -2.04 -16.42
C GLY A 32 8.93 -2.64 -16.64
N GLU A 33 9.93 -1.77 -16.77
CA GLU A 33 11.33 -2.16 -16.99
C GLU A 33 11.82 -3.16 -15.94
N GLU A 34 11.44 -2.96 -14.67
CA GLU A 34 11.87 -3.85 -13.60
C GLU A 34 11.34 -5.28 -13.75
N VAL A 35 10.08 -5.45 -14.17
CA VAL A 35 9.50 -6.78 -14.45
C VAL A 35 10.20 -7.42 -15.64
N ILE A 36 10.40 -6.67 -16.73
CA ILE A 36 11.08 -7.16 -17.94
C ILE A 36 12.52 -7.59 -17.64
N ARG A 37 13.27 -6.74 -16.93
CA ARG A 37 14.67 -6.98 -16.57
C ARG A 37 14.80 -8.21 -15.67
N ARG A 38 13.98 -8.32 -14.62
CA ARG A 38 13.97 -9.50 -13.73
C ARG A 38 13.54 -10.76 -14.46
N ALA A 39 12.58 -10.67 -15.38
CA ALA A 39 12.12 -11.81 -16.15
C ALA A 39 13.23 -12.38 -17.05
N HIS A 40 13.96 -11.52 -17.78
CA HIS A 40 15.13 -11.95 -18.56
C HIS A 40 16.20 -12.59 -17.67
N ALA A 41 16.52 -11.97 -16.53
CA ALA A 41 17.50 -12.51 -15.59
C ALA A 41 17.08 -13.89 -15.06
N ARG A 42 15.80 -14.07 -14.73
CA ARG A 42 15.23 -15.35 -14.30
C ARG A 42 15.34 -16.41 -15.37
N VAL A 43 15.01 -16.11 -16.62
CA VAL A 43 15.13 -17.07 -17.73
C VAL A 43 16.58 -17.50 -17.92
N THR A 44 17.52 -16.55 -17.94
CA THR A 44 18.95 -16.86 -18.07
C THR A 44 19.44 -17.74 -16.92
N ALA A 45 18.97 -17.52 -15.69
CA ALA A 45 19.35 -18.31 -14.53
C ALA A 45 18.74 -19.73 -14.53
N GLN A 46 17.49 -19.88 -14.96
CA GLN A 46 16.78 -21.16 -14.92
C GLN A 46 17.00 -22.02 -16.17
N LYS A 47 17.30 -21.40 -17.31
CA LYS A 47 17.46 -22.06 -18.61
C LYS A 47 18.69 -21.51 -19.33
N PRO A 48 19.90 -21.84 -18.84
CA PRO A 48 21.15 -21.33 -19.42
C PRO A 48 21.36 -21.76 -20.89
N ASP A 49 20.71 -22.85 -21.31
CA ASP A 49 20.77 -23.33 -22.70
C ASP A 49 20.02 -22.42 -23.69
N LEU A 50 19.11 -21.57 -23.20
CA LEU A 50 18.40 -20.61 -24.03
C LEU A 50 19.16 -19.29 -24.07
N ALA A 51 19.76 -18.99 -25.22
CA ALA A 51 20.43 -17.72 -25.45
C ALA A 51 19.47 -16.54 -25.25
N PHE A 52 19.97 -15.47 -24.63
CA PHE A 52 19.22 -14.23 -24.46
C PHE A 52 18.73 -13.69 -25.80
N GLN A 53 17.45 -13.30 -25.86
CA GLN A 53 16.85 -12.67 -27.03
C GLN A 53 15.90 -11.54 -26.62
N PRO A 54 15.80 -10.48 -27.43
CA PRO A 54 14.78 -9.46 -27.22
C PRO A 54 13.38 -10.06 -27.44
N VAL A 55 12.46 -9.74 -26.54
CA VAL A 55 11.06 -10.19 -26.63
C VAL A 55 10.15 -8.97 -26.49
N ALA A 56 9.27 -8.75 -27.46
CA ALA A 56 8.27 -7.71 -27.41
C ALA A 56 7.07 -8.19 -26.57
N LEU A 57 6.84 -7.53 -25.43
CA LEU A 57 5.72 -7.81 -24.54
C LEU A 57 4.57 -6.82 -24.78
N THR A 58 3.38 -7.35 -24.97
CA THR A 58 2.14 -6.57 -25.04
C THR A 58 1.15 -7.05 -23.99
N VAL A 59 0.45 -6.11 -23.36
CA VAL A 59 -0.52 -6.36 -22.30
C VAL A 59 -1.78 -5.58 -22.63
N ASN A 60 -2.90 -6.29 -22.76
CA ASN A 60 -4.19 -5.70 -23.08
C ASN A 60 -5.24 -6.20 -22.08
N VAL A 61 -6.21 -5.36 -21.75
CA VAL A 61 -7.37 -5.75 -20.95
C VAL A 61 -8.50 -6.08 -21.91
N LEU A 62 -9.15 -7.24 -21.73
CA LEU A 62 -10.32 -7.58 -22.54
C LEU A 62 -11.46 -6.61 -22.23
N PRO A 63 -12.09 -5.99 -23.25
CA PRO A 63 -13.14 -4.99 -23.04
C PRO A 63 -14.25 -5.50 -22.13
N LYS A 64 -14.69 -4.65 -21.20
CA LYS A 64 -15.76 -4.95 -20.22
C LYS A 64 -15.43 -6.11 -19.27
N THR A 65 -14.15 -6.42 -19.06
CA THR A 65 -13.70 -7.44 -18.11
C THR A 65 -12.51 -6.95 -17.30
N THR A 66 -12.10 -7.73 -16.31
CA THR A 66 -10.86 -7.58 -15.55
C THR A 66 -9.77 -8.56 -16.00
N ILE A 67 -9.92 -9.15 -17.20
CA ILE A 67 -9.01 -10.17 -17.73
C ILE A 67 -7.89 -9.50 -18.52
N PHE A 68 -6.65 -9.77 -18.12
CA PHE A 68 -5.46 -9.35 -18.85
C PHE A 68 -5.04 -10.43 -19.86
N VAL A 69 -4.73 -9.99 -21.07
CA VAL A 69 -4.15 -10.81 -22.13
C VAL A 69 -2.74 -10.32 -22.37
N LEU A 70 -1.78 -11.20 -22.04
CA LEU A 70 -0.36 -10.95 -22.27
C LEU A 70 0.09 -11.72 -23.51
N ARG A 71 0.90 -11.08 -24.34
CA ARG A 71 1.50 -11.68 -25.52
C ARG A 71 2.96 -11.29 -25.61
N ALA A 72 3.81 -12.31 -25.74
CA ALA A 72 5.23 -12.18 -26.03
C ALA A 72 5.49 -12.56 -27.50
N ILE A 73 6.29 -11.76 -28.19
CA ILE A 73 6.74 -12.02 -29.57
C ILE A 73 8.27 -11.98 -29.57
N GLY A 74 8.91 -13.04 -30.06
CA GLY A 74 10.36 -13.13 -30.18
C GLY A 74 10.76 -14.22 -31.17
N ASP A 75 12.03 -14.24 -31.56
CA ASP A 75 12.53 -15.11 -32.63
C ASP A 75 12.59 -16.59 -32.20
N ASN A 76 12.96 -16.85 -30.95
CA ASN A 76 12.94 -18.19 -30.35
C ASN A 76 11.65 -18.41 -29.55
N PRO A 77 10.76 -19.32 -29.96
CA PRO A 77 9.50 -19.57 -29.28
C PRO A 77 9.69 -20.11 -27.85
N GLN A 78 10.74 -20.89 -27.59
CA GLN A 78 11.03 -21.44 -26.26
C GLN A 78 11.50 -20.34 -25.31
N TYR A 79 12.31 -19.39 -25.80
CA TYR A 79 12.74 -18.23 -25.02
C TYR A 79 11.56 -17.31 -24.74
N ALA A 80 10.77 -16.96 -25.76
CA ALA A 80 9.60 -16.09 -25.62
C ALA A 80 8.56 -16.66 -24.64
N GLN A 81 8.33 -17.98 -24.66
CA GLN A 81 7.44 -18.65 -23.70
C GLN A 81 7.99 -18.60 -22.28
N ALA A 82 9.28 -18.91 -22.09
CA ALA A 82 9.92 -18.86 -20.78
C ALA A 82 9.91 -17.44 -20.20
N PHE A 83 10.19 -16.45 -21.05
CA PHE A 83 10.14 -15.03 -20.71
C PHE A 83 8.73 -14.60 -20.30
N LEU A 84 7.70 -14.97 -21.06
CA LEU A 84 6.31 -14.63 -20.72
C LEU A 84 5.89 -15.18 -19.35
N GLN A 85 6.27 -16.42 -19.04
CA GLN A 85 6.03 -17.01 -17.73
C GLN A 85 6.78 -16.25 -16.63
N ALA A 86 8.07 -15.97 -16.86
CA ALA A 86 8.90 -15.24 -15.92
C ALA A 86 8.37 -13.82 -15.64
N CYS A 87 7.83 -13.12 -16.64
CA CYS A 87 7.19 -11.82 -16.46
C CYS A 87 6.02 -11.88 -15.48
N MET A 88 5.17 -12.92 -15.56
CA MET A 88 4.05 -13.07 -14.64
C MET A 88 4.51 -13.36 -13.21
N ASP A 89 5.51 -14.22 -13.05
CA ASP A 89 6.06 -14.54 -11.73
C ASP A 89 6.70 -13.30 -11.08
N GLU A 90 7.48 -12.54 -11.84
CA GLU A 90 8.14 -11.31 -11.38
C GLU A 90 7.13 -10.20 -11.09
N PHE A 91 6.07 -10.06 -11.89
CA PHE A 91 5.01 -9.11 -11.60
C PHE A 91 4.31 -9.43 -10.26
N VAL A 92 4.00 -10.71 -10.01
CA VAL A 92 3.39 -11.13 -8.73
C VAL A 92 4.34 -10.87 -7.56
N LEU A 93 5.63 -11.11 -7.73
CA LEU A 93 6.64 -10.80 -6.71
C LEU A 93 6.74 -9.30 -6.45
N LEU A 94 6.82 -8.48 -7.50
CA LEU A 94 6.83 -7.03 -7.38
C LEU A 94 5.60 -6.52 -6.63
N LYS A 95 4.41 -7.06 -6.93
CA LYS A 95 3.18 -6.72 -6.21
C LYS A 95 3.23 -7.09 -4.72
N LYS A 96 3.86 -8.23 -4.38
CA LYS A 96 4.09 -8.61 -2.99
C LYS A 96 5.07 -7.66 -2.30
N GLU A 97 6.19 -7.33 -2.94
CA GLU A 97 7.18 -6.38 -2.44
C GLU A 97 6.56 -5.01 -2.17
N MET A 98 5.76 -4.48 -3.10
CA MET A 98 5.04 -3.22 -2.92
C MET A 98 4.10 -3.26 -1.71
N LYS A 99 3.40 -4.38 -1.50
CA LYS A 99 2.53 -4.55 -0.33
C LYS A 99 3.32 -4.60 0.97
N THR A 100 4.44 -5.30 1.00
CA THR A 100 5.33 -5.36 2.18
C THR A 100 5.92 -3.99 2.48
N GLY A 101 6.43 -3.26 1.49
CA GLY A 101 6.98 -1.92 1.70
C GLY A 101 5.95 -0.89 2.21
N LEU A 102 4.68 -1.01 1.78
CA LEU A 102 3.58 -0.23 2.34
C LEU A 102 3.32 -0.59 3.82
N SER A 103 3.42 -1.87 4.19
CA SER A 103 3.31 -2.31 5.58
C SER A 103 4.43 -1.75 6.44
N ASP A 104 5.68 -1.77 5.97
CA ASP A 104 6.82 -1.24 6.71
C ASP A 104 6.68 0.27 6.95
N THR A 105 6.22 1.00 5.93
CA THR A 105 5.90 2.43 6.05
C THR A 105 4.80 2.69 7.07
N MET A 106 3.71 1.89 7.04
CA MET A 106 2.62 2.01 8.00
C MET A 106 3.08 1.72 9.43
N VAL A 107 3.93 0.71 9.64
CA VAL A 107 4.51 0.39 10.94
C VAL A 107 5.36 1.54 11.47
N ALA A 108 6.19 2.15 10.62
CA ALA A 108 6.99 3.30 10.98
C ALA A 108 6.11 4.50 11.40
N SER A 109 5.07 4.82 10.63
CA SER A 109 4.12 5.88 10.99
C SER A 109 3.38 5.59 12.30
N LEU A 110 3.00 4.33 12.55
CA LEU A 110 2.33 3.95 13.80
C LEU A 110 3.26 4.05 15.01
N MET A 111 4.54 3.70 14.86
CA MET A 111 5.56 3.88 15.91
C MET A 111 5.77 5.36 16.24
N GLU A 112 5.81 6.23 15.23
CA GLU A 112 5.93 7.68 15.43
C GLU A 112 4.72 8.23 16.20
N GLU A 113 3.51 7.80 15.85
CA GLU A 113 2.28 8.15 16.57
C GLU A 113 2.29 7.65 18.03
N MET A 114 2.76 6.42 18.27
CA MET A 114 2.89 5.85 19.62
C MET A 114 3.84 6.68 20.49
N LEU A 115 5.04 7.00 19.98
CA LEU A 115 6.01 7.83 20.69
C LEU A 115 5.48 9.24 20.97
N ARG A 116 4.73 9.84 20.02
CA ARG A 116 4.07 11.13 20.24
C ARG A 116 3.06 11.04 21.38
N LYS A 117 2.26 9.97 21.41
CA LYS A 117 1.26 9.75 22.45
C LYS A 117 1.86 9.48 23.82
N GLU A 118 2.95 8.73 23.90
CA GLU A 118 3.70 8.57 25.16
C GLU A 118 4.21 9.91 25.70
N LYS A 119 4.72 10.78 24.82
CA LYS A 119 5.16 12.12 25.20
C LYS A 119 4.01 13.02 25.67
N GLU A 120 2.86 12.96 25.00
CA GLU A 120 1.65 13.67 25.42
C GLU A 120 1.16 13.18 26.78
N LEU A 121 1.17 11.86 27.02
CA LEU A 121 0.78 11.27 28.29
C LEU A 121 1.69 11.74 29.43
N ALA A 122 3.02 11.70 29.23
CA ALA A 122 3.98 12.17 30.22
C ALA A 122 3.78 13.66 30.56
N LYS A 123 3.46 14.48 29.56
CA LYS A 123 3.14 15.89 29.76
C LYS A 123 1.86 16.08 30.57
N CYS A 124 0.80 15.33 30.26
CA CYS A 124 -0.45 15.37 31.02
C CYS A 124 -0.25 14.91 32.47
N ASP A 125 0.60 13.90 32.72
CA ASP A 125 0.94 13.47 34.07
C ASP A 125 1.68 14.57 34.84
N GLU A 126 2.61 15.28 34.20
CA GLU A 126 3.31 16.41 34.80
C GLU A 126 2.35 17.57 35.12
N GLU A 127 1.44 17.89 34.20
CA GLU A 127 0.38 18.88 34.41
C GLU A 127 -0.57 18.48 35.56
N LEU A 128 -0.91 17.20 35.70
CA LEU A 128 -1.72 16.68 36.81
C LEU A 128 -0.99 16.80 38.15
N VAL A 129 0.31 16.47 38.21
CA VAL A 129 1.12 16.62 39.42
C VAL A 129 1.19 18.09 39.83
N ALA A 130 1.46 18.99 38.87
CA ALA A 130 1.50 20.43 39.12
C ALA A 130 0.16 20.98 39.62
N PHE A 131 -0.96 20.51 39.04
CA PHE A 131 -2.29 20.86 39.51
C PHE A 131 -2.55 20.37 40.94
N GLN A 132 -2.20 19.13 41.25
CA GLN A 132 -2.36 18.56 42.59
C GLN A 132 -1.51 19.28 43.64
N SER A 133 -0.27 19.68 43.32
CA SER A 133 0.56 20.47 44.22
C SER A 133 0.01 21.87 44.45
N THR A 134 -0.50 22.51 43.40
CA THR A 134 -1.10 23.86 43.50
C THR A 134 -2.38 23.82 44.34
N ASN A 135 -3.26 22.84 44.12
CA ASN A 135 -4.49 22.69 44.90
C ASN A 135 -4.24 22.25 46.34
N LYS A 136 -3.27 21.37 46.60
CA LYS A 136 -2.89 21.04 47.99
C LYS A 136 -2.43 22.28 48.75
N MET A 137 -1.71 23.20 48.08
CA MET A 137 -1.24 24.44 48.70
C MET A 137 -2.40 25.38 49.08
N VAL A 138 -3.40 25.52 48.20
CA VAL A 138 -4.60 26.35 48.44
C VAL A 138 -5.43 25.81 49.62
N ILE A 139 -5.62 24.49 49.73
CA ILE A 139 -6.38 23.88 50.84
C ILE A 139 -5.66 24.06 52.19
N THR A 140 -4.33 23.91 52.24
CA THR A 140 -3.57 24.16 53.47
C THR A 140 -3.58 25.64 53.89
N GLN A 141 -3.65 26.57 52.93
CA GLN A 141 -3.68 28.00 53.23
C GLN A 141 -5.05 28.45 53.76
N GLU A 142 -6.15 27.94 53.21
CA GLU A 142 -7.49 28.19 53.74
C GLU A 142 -7.72 27.55 55.13
N THR A 143 -7.14 26.38 55.38
CA THR A 143 -7.26 25.72 56.70
C THR A 143 -6.38 26.41 57.76
N GLY A 144 -5.20 26.90 57.38
CA GLY A 144 -4.32 27.67 58.27
C GLY A 144 -4.88 29.05 58.63
N ASN A 145 -5.60 29.69 57.70
CA ASN A 145 -6.22 31.00 57.94
C ASN A 145 -7.50 30.91 58.80
N ASN A 146 -8.24 29.80 58.72
CA ASN A 146 -9.43 29.54 59.56
C ASN A 146 -9.10 28.99 60.96
N ALA A 147 -7.87 28.51 61.20
CA ALA A 147 -7.42 28.04 62.52
C ALA A 147 -6.77 29.16 63.38
N ALA A 148 -6.75 30.41 62.88
CA ALA A 148 -6.13 31.57 63.53
C ALA A 148 -7.14 32.60 64.08
N THR A 149 -8.44 32.26 64.14
CA THR A 149 -9.50 33.06 64.77
C THR A 149 -10.04 32.40 66.03
#